data_AF-R6LV02-F1
#
_entry.id   AF-R6LV02-F1
#
_cell.length_a   1.000
_cell.length_b   1.000
_cell.length_c   1.000
_cell.angle_alpha   90.00
_cell.angle_beta   90.00
_cell.angle_gamma   90.00
#
_symmetry.space_group_name_H-M   'P 1'
#
loop_
_entity.id
_entity.type
_entity.pdbx_description
1 polymer ?
#
loop_
_entity_poly.entity_id
_entity_poly.type
_entity_poly.pdbx_seq_one_letter_code
_entity_poly.pdbx_strand_id
1 'polypeptide(L)'
;MNQILNSIIKESNYKLTQFSQEAIDSVERNIEIRQGKKGNDVVYVNCFVRNKFVKLTPEELIRQLYIYKLTTEYGYPVERMELESVITFGREKKRADIVIYNKDHVTAPEIIVELKKPKLKDGKEQLKSYCNATGAIIGVWTNGDQISYYHRKDPNYFEDIPNIPRENQKLKDILTERWTIDDLIRKDKLINERKSLKGLIEEMEDEVLANAGVDVFEEVFKLIFTKLFDEMESGNNKRRTLEFRNYGDTDEDLKANIQVLFDKAKHK
;
A
#
# COMPACT_ATOMS: atom_id res chain seq x y z
N MET A 1 18.91 -14.80 7.86
CA MET A 1 18.37 -13.81 8.81
C MET A 1 19.21 -13.81 10.08
N ASN A 2 20.00 -12.76 10.30
CA ASN A 2 21.00 -12.69 11.37
C ASN A 2 20.32 -12.64 12.77
N GLN A 3 21.01 -13.13 13.82
CA GLN A 3 20.47 -13.18 15.19
C GLN A 3 20.09 -11.78 15.72
N ILE A 4 20.73 -10.73 15.21
CA ILE A 4 20.51 -9.32 15.60
C ILE A 4 19.15 -8.79 15.13
N LEU A 5 18.80 -8.96 13.86
CA LEU A 5 17.48 -8.49 13.39
C LEU A 5 16.34 -9.29 14.00
N ASN A 6 16.55 -10.60 14.15
CA ASN A 6 15.60 -11.46 14.84
C ASN A 6 15.39 -11.00 16.29
N SER A 7 16.44 -10.61 17.02
CA SER A 7 16.26 -10.12 18.40
C SER A 7 15.52 -8.77 18.46
N ILE A 8 15.73 -7.87 17.48
CA ILE A 8 15.01 -6.60 17.37
C ILE A 8 13.51 -6.83 17.14
N ILE A 9 13.16 -7.82 16.33
CA ILE A 9 11.76 -8.06 15.92
C ILE A 9 11.03 -9.02 16.85
N LYS A 10 11.72 -9.96 17.50
CA LYS A 10 11.13 -11.06 18.28
C LYS A 10 10.16 -10.59 19.37
N GLU A 11 10.39 -9.43 19.97
CA GLU A 11 9.54 -8.83 21.00
C GLU A 11 8.62 -7.72 20.46
N SER A 12 8.55 -7.57 19.13
CA SER A 12 7.78 -6.55 18.44
C SER A 12 6.60 -7.17 17.68
N ASN A 13 5.60 -6.34 17.34
CA ASN A 13 4.49 -6.75 16.47
C ASN A 13 4.82 -6.63 14.97
N TYR A 14 6.07 -6.28 14.61
CA TYR A 14 6.47 -6.14 13.22
C TYR A 14 6.85 -7.49 12.62
N LYS A 15 6.70 -7.62 11.30
CA LYS A 15 7.17 -8.78 10.55
C LYS A 15 7.98 -8.29 9.35
N LEU A 16 8.90 -9.14 8.88
CA LEU A 16 9.72 -8.85 7.68
C LEU A 16 9.17 -9.49 6.42
N THR A 17 7.97 -10.05 6.48
CA THR A 17 7.44 -10.95 5.45
C THR A 17 7.20 -10.29 4.09
N GLN A 18 7.14 -8.97 4.05
CA GLN A 18 7.01 -8.19 2.82
C GLN A 18 8.34 -7.92 2.10
N PHE A 19 9.47 -8.21 2.74
CA PHE A 19 10.78 -7.80 2.24
C PHE A 19 11.58 -9.02 1.78
N SER A 20 12.28 -8.85 0.66
CA SER A 20 13.16 -9.89 0.14
C SER A 20 14.38 -10.08 1.04
N GLN A 21 15.05 -11.23 0.92
CA GLN A 21 16.28 -11.48 1.68
C GLN A 21 17.38 -10.48 1.31
N GLU A 22 17.44 -10.04 0.05
CA GLU A 22 18.38 -9.01 -0.41
C GLU A 22 18.16 -7.66 0.28
N ALA A 23 16.90 -7.26 0.48
CA ALA A 23 16.55 -6.05 1.23
C ALA A 23 17.02 -6.15 2.68
N ILE A 24 16.76 -7.30 3.32
CA ILE A 24 17.18 -7.59 4.68
C ILE A 24 18.71 -7.52 4.80
N ASP A 25 19.43 -8.22 3.92
CA ASP A 25 20.89 -8.27 3.91
C ASP A 25 21.52 -6.90 3.61
N SER A 26 20.85 -6.06 2.81
CA SER A 26 21.27 -4.68 2.56
C SER A 26 21.20 -3.81 3.80
N VAL A 27 20.09 -3.89 4.55
CA VAL A 27 19.95 -3.15 5.81
C VAL A 27 20.93 -3.68 6.85
N GLU A 28 21.10 -5.02 6.96
CA GLU A 28 22.03 -5.64 7.90
C GLU A 28 23.47 -5.17 7.70
N ARG A 29 23.95 -5.05 6.46
CA ARG A 29 25.30 -4.57 6.15
C ARG A 29 25.56 -3.12 6.57
N ASN A 30 24.51 -2.33 6.82
CA ASN A 30 24.59 -0.94 7.22
C ASN A 30 24.42 -0.73 8.75
N ILE A 31 24.49 -1.82 9.53
CA ILE A 31 24.35 -1.80 10.98
C ILE A 31 25.70 -1.63 11.69
N GLU A 32 25.70 -0.85 12.77
CA GLU A 32 26.83 -0.71 13.70
C GLU A 32 26.34 -0.93 15.14
N ILE A 33 27.09 -1.70 15.93
CA ILE A 33 26.83 -1.87 17.36
C ILE A 33 27.72 -0.91 18.14
N ARG A 34 27.12 -0.14 19.04
CA ARG A 34 27.83 0.80 19.90
C ARG A 34 27.50 0.56 21.37
N GLN A 35 28.46 0.84 22.24
CA GLN A 35 28.25 0.81 23.69
C GLN A 35 27.36 1.98 24.14
N GLY A 36 26.25 1.66 24.79
CA GLY A 36 25.32 2.61 25.38
C GLY A 36 25.85 3.19 26.70
N LYS A 37 25.23 4.28 27.16
CA LYS A 37 25.61 4.96 28.42
C LYS A 37 25.54 4.06 29.67
N LYS A 38 24.83 2.94 29.62
CA LYS A 38 24.67 1.97 30.71
C LYS A 38 25.50 0.68 30.50
N GLY A 39 26.45 0.68 29.56
CA GLY A 39 27.24 -0.50 29.20
C GLY A 39 26.47 -1.58 28.45
N ASN A 40 25.30 -1.24 27.91
CA ASN A 40 24.49 -2.13 27.08
C ASN A 40 24.77 -1.88 25.60
N ASP A 41 24.78 -2.92 24.78
CA ASP A 41 24.87 -2.77 23.33
C ASP A 41 23.63 -2.06 22.78
N VAL A 42 23.85 -1.09 21.90
CA VAL A 42 22.80 -0.39 21.15
C VAL A 42 23.11 -0.52 19.68
N VAL A 43 22.12 -1.00 18.94
CA VAL A 43 22.20 -1.20 17.50
C VAL A 43 21.83 0.10 16.78
N TYR A 44 22.68 0.54 15.85
CA TYR A 44 22.47 1.68 14.98
C TYR A 44 22.45 1.22 13.51
N VAL A 45 21.77 1.96 12.65
CA VAL A 45 21.79 1.77 11.19
C VAL A 45 22.16 3.09 10.52
N ASN A 46 22.95 3.05 9.46
CA ASN A 46 23.16 4.22 8.61
C ASN A 46 21.89 4.45 7.77
N CYS A 47 21.15 5.51 8.07
CA CYS A 47 19.88 5.81 7.41
C CYS A 47 20.11 6.25 5.96
N PHE A 48 19.51 5.54 4.99
CA PHE A 48 19.73 5.79 3.55
C PHE A 48 19.36 7.22 3.11
N VAL A 49 18.31 7.81 3.69
CA VAL A 49 17.85 9.17 3.35
C VAL A 49 18.58 10.24 4.16
N ARG A 50 18.79 10.01 5.46
CA ARG A 50 19.38 11.02 6.36
C ARG A 50 20.90 11.06 6.35
N ASN A 51 21.54 10.05 5.76
CA ASN A 51 22.99 9.85 5.70
C ASN A 51 23.67 10.01 7.08
N LYS A 52 23.08 9.40 8.12
CA LYS A 52 23.60 9.39 9.48
C LYS A 52 23.16 8.14 10.22
N PHE A 53 23.95 7.74 11.22
CA PHE A 53 23.58 6.65 12.12
C PHE A 53 22.42 7.04 13.04
N VAL A 54 21.36 6.24 12.99
CA VAL A 54 20.18 6.35 13.84
C VAL A 54 19.98 5.05 14.63
N LYS A 55 19.36 5.14 15.81
CA LYS A 55 19.09 3.94 16.62
C LYS A 55 18.14 3.03 15.83
N LEU A 56 18.52 1.76 15.66
CA LEU A 56 17.70 0.77 14.96
C LEU A 56 16.61 0.24 15.89
N THR A 57 15.47 0.92 15.90
CA THR A 57 14.24 0.40 16.51
C THR A 57 13.53 -0.55 15.54
N PRO A 58 12.55 -1.35 15.99
CA PRO A 58 11.76 -2.18 15.08
C PRO A 58 11.04 -1.35 13.99
N GLU A 59 10.53 -0.17 14.35
CA GLU A 59 9.90 0.75 13.39
C GLU A 59 10.92 1.32 12.38
N GLU A 60 12.11 1.70 12.86
CA GLU A 60 13.18 2.18 11.98
C GLU A 60 13.68 1.07 11.05
N LEU A 61 13.69 -0.18 11.49
CA LEU A 61 14.02 -1.33 10.65
C LEU A 61 13.03 -1.47 9.49
N ILE A 62 11.73 -1.43 9.77
CA ILE A 62 10.70 -1.45 8.71
C ILE A 62 10.86 -0.22 7.80
N ARG A 63 11.17 0.96 8.35
CA ARG A 63 11.41 2.18 7.57
C ARG A 63 12.59 2.03 6.62
N GLN A 64 13.73 1.53 7.09
CA GLN A 64 14.91 1.31 6.24
C GLN A 64 14.66 0.25 5.16
N LEU A 65 13.95 -0.83 5.49
CA LEU A 65 13.56 -1.85 4.50
C LEU A 65 12.60 -1.29 3.45
N TYR A 66 11.65 -0.45 3.85
CA TYR A 66 10.73 0.17 2.92
C TYR A 66 11.41 1.23 2.04
N ILE A 67 12.35 1.99 2.59
CA ILE A 67 13.21 2.88 1.80
C ILE A 67 14.00 2.09 0.76
N TYR A 68 14.60 0.95 1.15
CA TYR A 68 15.28 0.08 0.19
C TYR A 68 14.36 -0.37 -0.95
N LYS A 69 13.12 -0.74 -0.62
CA LYS A 69 12.09 -1.10 -1.61
C LYS A 69 11.81 0.07 -2.56
N LEU A 70 11.58 1.26 -2.02
CA LEU A 70 11.30 2.47 -2.80
C LEU A 70 12.46 2.83 -3.74
N THR A 71 13.70 2.71 -3.29
CA THR A 71 14.87 3.07 -4.10
C THR A 71 15.23 1.98 -5.11
N THR A 72 15.15 0.71 -4.73
CA THR A 72 15.66 -0.41 -5.55
C THR A 72 14.59 -1.00 -6.46
N GLU A 73 13.38 -1.21 -5.96
CA GLU A 73 12.30 -1.85 -6.73
C GLU A 73 11.44 -0.84 -7.49
N TYR A 74 11.17 0.32 -6.86
CA TYR A 74 10.38 1.40 -7.47
C TYR A 74 11.22 2.47 -8.15
N GLY A 75 12.52 2.55 -7.84
CA GLY A 75 13.46 3.48 -8.48
C GLY A 75 13.39 4.92 -8.00
N TYR A 76 12.70 5.21 -6.89
CA TYR A 76 12.60 6.56 -6.35
C TYR A 76 13.95 7.00 -5.75
N PRO A 77 14.54 8.11 -6.21
CA PRO A 77 15.80 8.62 -5.64
C PRO A 77 15.61 9.11 -4.20
N VAL A 78 16.63 8.96 -3.35
CA VAL A 78 16.58 9.38 -1.94
C VAL A 78 16.42 10.89 -1.79
N GLU A 79 16.88 11.65 -2.78
CA GLU A 79 16.77 13.11 -2.88
C GLU A 79 15.32 13.58 -2.99
N ARG A 80 14.40 12.71 -3.42
CA ARG A 80 12.96 12.98 -3.45
C ARG A 80 12.27 12.60 -2.15
N MET A 81 12.97 12.07 -1.15
CA MET A 81 12.37 11.56 0.07
C MET A 81 12.66 12.45 1.28
N GLU A 82 11.65 12.67 2.13
CA GLU A 82 11.83 13.20 3.49
C GLU A 82 11.22 12.24 4.50
N LEU A 83 11.95 12.01 5.61
CA LEU A 83 11.52 11.11 6.68
C LEU A 83 11.02 11.91 7.88
N GLU A 84 9.94 11.43 8.52
CA GLU A 84 9.31 12.09 9.67
C GLU A 84 8.88 13.54 9.37
N SER A 85 8.47 13.80 8.12
CA SER A 85 8.09 15.13 7.61
C SER A 85 6.85 15.65 8.34
N VAL A 86 6.89 16.93 8.74
CA VAL A 86 5.85 17.54 9.56
C VAL A 86 4.66 17.95 8.70
N ILE A 87 3.50 17.36 8.98
CA ILE A 87 2.23 17.72 8.35
C ILE A 87 1.42 18.57 9.34
N THR A 88 1.02 19.75 8.89
CA THR A 88 0.29 20.73 9.72
C THR A 88 -1.21 20.64 9.48
N PHE A 89 -1.97 20.54 10.56
CA PHE A 89 -3.43 20.47 10.62
C PHE A 89 -3.96 21.64 11.44
N GLY A 90 -4.05 22.81 10.81
CA GLY A 90 -4.36 24.06 11.53
C GLY A 90 -3.30 24.33 12.60
N ARG A 91 -3.63 24.08 13.88
CA ARG A 91 -2.70 24.22 15.02
C ARG A 91 -1.97 22.93 15.38
N GLU A 92 -2.51 21.78 15.01
CA GLU A 92 -1.89 20.48 15.30
C GLU A 92 -0.78 20.18 14.30
N LYS A 93 0.27 19.50 14.76
CA LYS A 93 1.36 19.01 13.92
C LYS A 93 1.49 17.51 14.13
N LYS A 94 1.48 16.77 13.03
CA LYS A 94 1.75 15.33 13.00
C LYS A 94 2.93 15.05 12.07
N ARG A 95 3.45 13.83 12.06
CA ARG A 95 4.58 13.44 11.21
C ARG A 95 4.21 12.26 10.34
N ALA A 96 4.49 12.37 9.05
CA ALA A 96 4.41 11.24 8.14
C ALA A 96 5.74 10.49 8.13
N ASP A 97 5.70 9.16 8.03
CA ASP A 97 6.92 8.35 8.12
C ASP A 97 7.87 8.57 6.95
N ILE A 98 7.34 8.54 5.72
CA ILE A 98 8.08 8.83 4.48
C ILE A 98 7.18 9.68 3.58
N VAL A 99 7.72 10.78 3.07
CA VAL A 99 7.12 11.59 2.02
C VAL A 99 8.01 11.54 0.80
N ILE A 100 7.44 11.24 -0.37
CA ILE A 100 8.10 11.35 -1.68
C ILE A 100 7.54 12.58 -2.38
N TYR A 101 8.40 13.54 -2.68
CA TYR A 101 8.04 14.78 -3.39
C TYR A 101 7.99 14.58 -4.88
N ASN A 102 7.16 15.32 -5.59
CA ASN A 102 7.07 15.28 -7.05
C ASN A 102 8.39 15.70 -7.71
N LYS A 103 8.76 15.04 -8.82
CA LYS A 103 10.01 15.30 -9.56
C LYS A 103 10.10 16.71 -10.15
N ASP A 104 8.99 17.26 -10.62
CA ASP A 104 8.92 18.56 -11.29
C ASP A 104 8.61 19.68 -10.29
N HIS A 105 7.89 19.35 -9.21
CA HIS A 105 7.53 20.22 -8.10
C HIS A 105 8.08 19.67 -6.77
N VAL A 106 9.36 19.90 -6.52
CA VAL A 106 10.13 19.30 -5.41
C VAL A 106 9.65 19.61 -3.99
N THR A 107 8.72 20.56 -3.82
CA THR A 107 8.08 20.88 -2.53
C THR A 107 6.67 20.29 -2.40
N ALA A 108 6.11 19.73 -3.47
CA ALA A 108 4.77 19.15 -3.49
C ALA A 108 4.85 17.64 -3.18
N PRO A 109 4.28 17.17 -2.05
CA PRO A 109 4.17 15.75 -1.77
C PRO A 109 3.40 15.03 -2.88
N GLU A 110 3.95 13.93 -3.38
CA GLU A 110 3.31 13.07 -4.39
C GLU A 110 2.80 11.77 -3.75
N ILE A 111 3.65 11.12 -2.95
CA ILE A 111 3.36 9.87 -2.25
C ILE A 111 3.62 10.05 -0.76
N ILE A 112 2.68 9.61 0.08
CA ILE A 112 2.85 9.52 1.53
C ILE A 112 2.84 8.06 1.94
N VAL A 113 3.82 7.63 2.74
CA VAL A 113 3.89 6.28 3.30
C VAL A 113 3.77 6.36 4.81
N GLU A 114 2.85 5.58 5.38
CA GLU A 114 2.68 5.36 6.82
C GLU A 114 3.10 3.94 7.20
N LEU A 115 4.03 3.85 8.16
CA LEU A 115 4.60 2.63 8.70
C LEU A 115 4.07 2.42 10.11
N LYS A 116 2.83 1.94 10.21
CA LYS A 116 2.01 2.15 11.41
C LYS A 116 1.68 0.86 12.14
N LYS A 117 1.59 0.99 13.47
CA LYS A 117 1.24 -0.06 14.44
C LYS A 117 -0.24 -0.18 14.91
N PRO A 118 -1.27 0.43 14.27
CA PRO A 118 -2.68 0.11 14.51
C PRO A 118 -3.26 -0.81 13.43
N LYS A 119 -4.57 -1.08 13.53
CA LYS A 119 -5.35 -1.81 12.52
C LYS A 119 -5.37 -1.00 11.20
N LEU A 120 -5.53 -1.70 10.07
CA LEU A 120 -5.59 -1.11 8.73
C LEU A 120 -6.55 0.11 8.66
N LYS A 121 -7.72 0.03 9.32
CA LYS A 121 -8.74 1.08 9.35
C LYS A 121 -8.20 2.42 9.88
N ASP A 122 -7.57 2.42 11.06
CA ASP A 122 -7.02 3.63 11.67
C ASP A 122 -5.87 4.22 10.82
N GLY A 123 -5.06 3.34 10.25
CA GLY A 123 -3.98 3.70 9.34
C GLY A 123 -4.48 4.38 8.07
N LYS A 124 -5.56 3.85 7.48
CA LYS A 124 -6.22 4.39 6.29
C LYS A 124 -6.75 5.80 6.57
N GLU A 125 -7.46 6.03 7.68
CA GLU A 125 -7.99 7.36 8.03
C GLU A 125 -6.89 8.41 8.24
N GLN A 126 -5.80 8.03 8.91
CA GLN A 126 -4.64 8.90 9.09
C GLN A 126 -4.00 9.25 7.75
N LEU A 127 -3.80 8.27 6.88
CA LEU A 127 -3.23 8.45 5.55
C LEU A 127 -4.10 9.35 4.67
N LYS A 128 -5.42 9.17 4.69
CA LYS A 128 -6.40 10.05 4.03
C LYS A 128 -6.23 11.49 4.52
N SER A 129 -6.14 11.68 5.84
CA SER A 129 -5.94 12.99 6.46
C SER A 129 -4.64 13.65 6.00
N TYR A 130 -3.54 12.89 5.90
CA TYR A 130 -2.25 13.40 5.41
C TYR A 130 -2.29 13.79 3.94
N CYS A 131 -2.86 12.95 3.09
CA CYS A 131 -2.98 13.26 1.66
C CYS A 131 -3.87 14.50 1.44
N ASN A 132 -4.93 14.66 2.25
CA ASN A 132 -5.79 15.84 2.20
C ASN A 132 -5.10 17.13 2.63
N ALA A 133 -4.29 17.08 3.69
CA ALA A 133 -3.57 18.26 4.18
C ALA A 133 -2.42 18.69 3.25
N THR A 134 -1.86 17.76 2.48
CA THR A 134 -0.65 18.00 1.67
C THR A 134 -0.91 18.11 0.17
N GLY A 135 -2.04 17.58 -0.31
CA GLY A 135 -2.31 17.44 -1.73
C GLY A 135 -1.74 16.17 -2.37
N ALA A 136 -1.06 15.30 -1.61
CA ALA A 136 -0.49 14.06 -2.15
C ALA A 136 -1.56 13.20 -2.84
N ILE A 137 -1.23 12.68 -4.01
CA ILE A 137 -2.16 11.91 -4.85
C ILE A 137 -2.16 10.43 -4.50
N ILE A 138 -1.13 9.94 -3.83
CA ILE A 138 -1.00 8.53 -3.46
C ILE A 138 -0.70 8.41 -1.96
N GLY A 139 -1.44 7.53 -1.31
CA GLY A 139 -1.16 7.07 0.04
C GLY A 139 -0.74 5.61 0.03
N VAL A 140 0.27 5.26 0.83
CA VAL A 140 0.64 3.88 1.12
C VAL A 140 0.61 3.64 2.62
N TRP A 141 -0.01 2.53 3.02
CA TRP A 141 0.02 2.08 4.40
C TRP A 141 0.64 0.69 4.47
N THR A 142 1.52 0.46 5.45
CA THR A 142 2.04 -0.88 5.76
C THR A 142 2.36 -1.02 7.24
N ASN A 143 2.25 -2.25 7.75
CA ASN A 143 2.73 -2.65 9.06
C ASN A 143 3.84 -3.73 8.99
N GLY A 144 4.40 -3.97 7.80
CA GLY A 144 5.39 -5.02 7.52
C GLY A 144 4.80 -6.42 7.28
N ASP A 145 3.52 -6.61 7.60
CA ASP A 145 2.75 -7.84 7.33
C ASP A 145 1.76 -7.60 6.17
N GLN A 146 0.88 -6.61 6.33
CA GLN A 146 -0.11 -6.15 5.36
C GLN A 146 0.31 -4.82 4.74
N ILE A 147 -0.08 -4.59 3.49
CA ILE A 147 0.19 -3.36 2.74
C ILE A 147 -1.06 -2.97 1.97
N SER A 148 -1.28 -1.68 1.77
CA SER A 148 -2.37 -1.16 0.95
C SER A 148 -1.96 0.14 0.29
N TYR A 149 -2.43 0.34 -0.93
CA TYR A 149 -2.12 1.49 -1.75
C TYR A 149 -3.42 2.19 -2.14
N TYR A 150 -3.41 3.51 -2.09
CA TYR A 150 -4.59 4.32 -2.36
C TYR A 150 -4.26 5.47 -3.31
N HIS A 151 -5.13 5.68 -4.29
CA HIS A 151 -5.16 6.87 -5.14
C HIS A 151 -6.22 7.82 -4.64
N ARG A 152 -5.83 9.06 -4.36
CA ARG A 152 -6.73 10.17 -4.03
C ARG A 152 -7.24 10.81 -5.32
N LYS A 153 -8.44 10.42 -5.76
CA LYS A 153 -9.14 11.07 -6.89
C LYS A 153 -9.66 12.45 -6.48
N ASP A 154 -10.26 12.55 -5.29
CA ASP A 154 -10.84 13.77 -4.75
C ASP A 154 -10.48 13.94 -3.27
N PRO A 155 -10.62 15.15 -2.69
CA PRO A 155 -10.29 15.40 -1.28
C PRO A 155 -10.96 14.48 -0.26
N ASN A 156 -12.02 13.75 -0.61
CA ASN A 156 -12.64 12.78 0.30
C ASN A 156 -12.80 11.39 -0.32
N TYR A 157 -12.26 11.16 -1.52
CA TYR A 157 -12.42 9.90 -2.23
C TYR A 157 -11.06 9.27 -2.53
N PHE A 158 -10.85 8.09 -1.96
CA PHE A 158 -9.62 7.32 -2.07
C PHE A 158 -9.97 5.95 -2.61
N GLU A 159 -9.46 5.65 -3.80
CA GLU A 159 -9.61 4.37 -4.45
C GLU A 159 -8.43 3.48 -4.07
N ASP A 160 -8.72 2.21 -3.78
CA ASP A 160 -7.68 1.20 -3.64
C ASP A 160 -7.07 0.89 -5.01
N ILE A 161 -5.74 0.89 -5.09
CA ILE A 161 -4.98 0.63 -6.32
C ILE A 161 -4.07 -0.58 -6.11
N PRO A 162 -3.76 -1.35 -7.17
CA PRO A 162 -2.95 -2.57 -7.03
C PRO A 162 -1.51 -2.31 -6.59
N ASN A 163 -0.96 -1.13 -6.89
CA ASN A 163 0.40 -0.74 -6.58
C ASN A 163 0.61 0.76 -6.78
N ILE A 164 1.75 1.29 -6.33
CA ILE A 164 2.25 2.62 -6.73
C ILE A 164 3.03 2.52 -8.06
N PRO A 165 3.11 3.62 -8.85
CA PRO A 165 3.97 3.64 -10.02
C PRO A 165 5.45 3.49 -9.63
N ARG A 166 6.26 3.01 -10.58
CA ARG A 166 7.71 3.23 -10.52
C ARG A 166 8.04 4.68 -10.87
N GLU A 167 9.25 5.11 -10.57
CA GLU A 167 9.71 6.48 -10.83
C GLU A 167 9.55 6.93 -12.29
N ASN A 168 9.71 5.99 -13.22
CA ASN A 168 9.57 6.22 -14.65
C ASN A 168 8.18 5.88 -15.21
N GLN A 169 7.21 5.56 -14.35
CA GLN A 169 5.83 5.22 -14.71
C GLN A 169 4.86 6.29 -14.24
N LYS A 170 3.72 6.40 -14.92
CA LYS A 170 2.62 7.25 -14.50
C LYS A 170 1.59 6.41 -13.74
N LEU A 171 0.84 7.04 -12.85
CA LEU A 171 -0.27 6.39 -12.17
C LEU A 171 -1.30 5.80 -13.17
N LYS A 172 -1.55 6.50 -14.28
CA LYS A 172 -2.40 5.99 -15.37
C LYS A 172 -1.96 4.61 -15.88
N ASP A 173 -0.66 4.36 -15.93
CA ASP A 173 -0.12 3.08 -16.43
C ASP A 173 -0.48 1.93 -15.46
N ILE A 174 -0.56 2.22 -14.17
CA ILE A 174 -1.00 1.26 -13.15
C ILE A 174 -2.51 1.01 -13.23
N LEU A 175 -3.30 2.08 -13.40
CA LEU A 175 -4.76 1.98 -13.46
C LEU A 175 -5.25 1.27 -14.73
N THR A 176 -4.59 1.51 -15.86
CA THR A 176 -5.02 0.99 -17.18
C THR A 176 -4.37 -0.35 -17.56
N GLU A 177 -3.52 -0.92 -16.69
CA GLU A 177 -2.84 -2.20 -16.93
C GLU A 177 -3.86 -3.33 -17.10
N ARG A 178 -3.92 -3.92 -18.30
CA ARG A 178 -4.84 -5.02 -18.60
C ARG A 178 -4.34 -6.33 -18.00
N TRP A 179 -5.13 -6.93 -17.11
CA TRP A 179 -4.77 -8.15 -16.41
C TRP A 179 -5.41 -9.38 -17.05
N THR A 180 -4.63 -10.43 -17.22
CA THR A 180 -5.13 -11.78 -17.49
C THR A 180 -5.42 -12.51 -16.18
N ILE A 181 -5.98 -13.73 -16.26
CA ILE A 181 -6.16 -14.59 -15.08
C ILE A 181 -4.82 -14.93 -14.41
N ASP A 182 -3.76 -15.16 -15.19
CA ASP A 182 -2.44 -15.48 -14.64
C ASP A 182 -1.84 -14.27 -13.90
N ASP A 183 -2.13 -13.04 -14.36
CA ASP A 183 -1.75 -11.80 -13.66
C ASP A 183 -2.50 -11.64 -12.35
N LEU A 184 -3.82 -11.92 -12.34
CA LEU A 184 -4.63 -11.88 -11.13
C LEU A 184 -4.14 -12.87 -10.08
N ILE A 185 -3.79 -14.10 -10.47
CA ILE A 185 -3.24 -15.10 -9.56
C ILE A 185 -1.90 -14.62 -8.97
N ARG A 186 -1.01 -14.07 -9.82
CA ARG A 186 0.29 -13.57 -9.36
C ARG A 186 0.15 -12.37 -8.42
N LYS A 187 -0.80 -11.48 -8.72
CA LYS A 187 -1.05 -10.23 -8.00
C LYS A 187 -2.25 -10.33 -7.06
N ASP A 188 -2.61 -11.54 -6.63
CA ASP A 188 -3.76 -11.77 -5.76
C ASP A 188 -3.61 -10.95 -4.48
N LYS A 189 -4.58 -10.07 -4.25
CA LYS A 189 -4.60 -9.15 -3.13
C LYS A 189 -4.70 -9.86 -1.79
N LEU A 190 -5.48 -10.93 -1.70
CA LEU A 190 -5.68 -11.66 -0.44
C LEU A 190 -4.35 -12.30 0.02
N ILE A 191 -3.55 -12.78 -0.93
CA ILE A 191 -2.25 -13.38 -0.68
C ILE A 191 -1.19 -12.29 -0.44
N ASN A 192 -1.04 -11.36 -1.39
CA ASN A 192 0.06 -10.39 -1.39
C ASN A 192 -0.10 -9.30 -0.32
N GLU A 193 -1.33 -8.89 -0.02
CA GLU A 193 -1.62 -7.94 1.06
C GLU A 193 -2.01 -8.62 2.37
N ARG A 194 -2.02 -9.97 2.41
CA ARG A 194 -2.42 -10.77 3.58
C ARG A 194 -3.77 -10.35 4.17
N LYS A 195 -4.74 -10.14 3.28
CA LYS A 195 -6.13 -9.82 3.63
C LYS A 195 -6.98 -11.07 3.60
N SER A 196 -7.98 -11.14 4.47
CA SER A 196 -9.00 -12.19 4.40
C SER A 196 -10.17 -11.70 3.55
N LEU A 197 -10.83 -12.61 2.82
CA LEU A 197 -12.04 -12.29 2.07
C LEU A 197 -13.13 -11.73 3.00
N LYS A 198 -13.28 -12.32 4.19
CA LYS A 198 -14.20 -11.84 5.23
C LYS A 198 -13.91 -10.39 5.61
N GLY A 199 -12.65 -10.04 5.88
CA GLY A 199 -12.28 -8.67 6.26
C GLY A 199 -12.53 -7.68 5.12
N LEU A 200 -12.31 -8.08 3.86
CA LEU A 200 -12.62 -7.24 2.71
C LEU A 200 -14.13 -7.00 2.57
N ILE A 201 -14.96 -8.03 2.80
CA ILE A 201 -16.42 -7.89 2.77
C ILE A 201 -16.88 -6.96 3.91
N GLU A 202 -16.40 -7.17 5.14
CA GLU A 202 -16.71 -6.30 6.28
C GLU A 202 -16.32 -4.82 6.00
N GLU A 203 -15.17 -4.58 5.34
CA GLU A 203 -14.77 -3.23 4.91
C GLU A 203 -15.73 -2.62 3.87
N MET A 204 -16.20 -3.42 2.91
CA MET A 204 -17.17 -2.97 1.90
C MET A 204 -18.52 -2.63 2.53
N GLU A 205 -18.98 -3.43 3.48
CA GLU A 205 -20.22 -3.19 4.25
C GLU A 205 -20.13 -1.86 5.03
N ASP A 206 -19.01 -1.64 5.72
CA ASP A 206 -18.73 -0.41 6.47
C ASP A 206 -18.65 0.84 5.58
N GLU A 207 -17.99 0.78 4.42
CA GLU A 207 -17.68 1.95 3.58
C GLU A 207 -18.77 2.31 2.58
N VAL A 208 -19.43 1.33 1.96
CA VAL A 208 -20.35 1.57 0.85
C VAL A 208 -21.80 1.63 1.34
N LEU A 209 -22.11 0.88 2.40
CA LEU A 209 -23.49 0.44 2.64
C LEU A 209 -24.05 0.90 3.99
N ALA A 210 -23.22 1.48 4.86
CA ALA A 210 -23.69 2.39 5.89
C ALA A 210 -24.39 3.57 5.20
N ASN A 211 -25.73 3.56 5.19
CA ASN A 211 -26.65 4.59 4.65
C ASN A 211 -27.15 4.42 3.19
N ALA A 212 -26.92 3.29 2.51
CA ALA A 212 -27.34 3.13 1.11
C ALA A 212 -28.82 2.74 0.89
N GLY A 213 -29.52 2.27 1.93
CA GLY A 213 -30.95 1.90 1.84
C GLY A 213 -31.26 0.66 0.99
N VAL A 214 -30.23 -0.11 0.60
CA VAL A 214 -30.33 -1.34 -0.19
C VAL A 214 -29.88 -2.55 0.63
N ASP A 215 -30.27 -3.75 0.20
CA ASP A 215 -29.75 -4.98 0.79
C ASP A 215 -28.28 -5.15 0.41
N VAL A 216 -27.44 -4.83 1.39
CA VAL A 216 -25.98 -4.89 1.36
C VAL A 216 -25.48 -6.25 0.87
N PHE A 217 -26.09 -7.31 1.39
CA PHE A 217 -25.68 -8.67 1.11
C PHE A 217 -25.99 -9.02 -0.34
N GLU A 218 -27.17 -8.66 -0.85
CA GLU A 218 -27.55 -8.94 -2.24
C GLU A 218 -26.60 -8.23 -3.23
N GLU A 219 -26.27 -6.96 -3.00
CA GLU A 219 -25.36 -6.21 -3.88
C GLU A 219 -23.94 -6.78 -3.87
N VAL A 220 -23.41 -7.15 -2.70
CA VAL A 220 -22.10 -7.83 -2.58
C VAL A 220 -22.12 -9.17 -3.31
N PHE A 221 -23.22 -9.94 -3.23
CA PHE A 221 -23.35 -11.21 -3.94
C PHE A 221 -23.36 -11.04 -5.46
N LYS A 222 -24.02 -10.01 -5.99
CA LYS A 222 -23.99 -9.70 -7.43
C LYS A 222 -22.55 -9.46 -7.90
N LEU A 223 -21.78 -8.69 -7.13
CA LEU A 223 -20.37 -8.42 -7.43
C LEU A 223 -19.52 -9.69 -7.38
N ILE A 224 -19.65 -10.51 -6.33
CA ILE A 224 -18.89 -11.77 -6.20
C ILE A 224 -19.24 -12.72 -7.36
N PHE A 225 -20.52 -12.89 -7.66
CA PHE A 225 -20.97 -13.76 -8.74
C PHE A 225 -20.43 -13.30 -10.11
N THR A 226 -20.52 -12.00 -10.39
CA THR A 226 -19.99 -11.40 -11.62
C THR A 226 -18.48 -11.61 -11.75
N LYS A 227 -17.74 -11.45 -10.65
CA LYS A 227 -16.30 -11.68 -10.59
C LYS A 227 -15.94 -13.15 -10.88
N LEU A 228 -16.63 -14.08 -10.22
CA LEU A 228 -16.38 -15.51 -10.42
C LEU A 228 -16.66 -15.95 -11.87
N PHE A 229 -17.72 -15.39 -12.48
CA PHE A 229 -17.99 -15.59 -13.90
C PHE A 229 -16.83 -15.09 -14.78
N ASP A 230 -16.35 -13.87 -14.54
CA ASP A 230 -15.25 -13.27 -15.29
C ASP A 230 -13.95 -14.09 -15.20
N GLU A 231 -13.64 -14.62 -14.02
CA GLU A 231 -12.49 -15.48 -13.78
C GLU A 231 -12.65 -16.84 -14.46
N MET A 232 -13.84 -17.44 -14.41
CA MET A 232 -14.14 -18.70 -15.07
C MET A 232 -13.95 -18.59 -16.59
N GLU A 233 -14.47 -17.52 -17.21
CA GLU A 233 -14.27 -17.28 -18.64
C GLU A 233 -12.80 -17.07 -19.00
N SER A 234 -12.06 -16.38 -18.14
CA SER A 234 -10.61 -16.18 -18.33
C SER A 234 -9.80 -17.45 -18.09
N GLY A 235 -10.28 -18.36 -17.23
CA GLY A 235 -9.71 -19.70 -17.07
C GLY A 235 -9.84 -20.54 -18.34
N ASN A 236 -10.95 -20.39 -19.07
CA ASN A 236 -11.18 -21.05 -20.36
C ASN A 236 -10.37 -20.41 -21.50
N ASN A 237 -10.09 -19.10 -21.43
CA ASN A 237 -9.26 -18.38 -22.39
C ASN A 237 -8.22 -17.50 -21.68
N LYS A 238 -7.03 -18.05 -21.43
CA LYS A 238 -5.96 -17.36 -20.70
C LYS A 238 -5.44 -16.07 -21.35
N ARG A 239 -5.71 -15.84 -22.63
CA ARG A 239 -5.35 -14.59 -23.33
C ARG A 239 -6.38 -13.49 -23.14
N ARG A 240 -7.57 -13.82 -22.62
CA ARG A 240 -8.62 -12.86 -22.29
C ARG A 240 -8.16 -12.01 -21.11
N THR A 241 -8.39 -10.71 -21.24
CA THR A 241 -8.22 -9.76 -20.14
C THR A 241 -9.49 -9.72 -19.30
N LEU A 242 -9.33 -9.60 -17.99
CA LEU A 242 -10.44 -9.52 -17.04
C LEU A 242 -11.30 -8.28 -17.32
N GLU A 243 -12.62 -8.46 -17.33
CA GLU A 243 -13.59 -7.38 -17.47
C GLU A 243 -14.03 -6.86 -16.08
N PHE A 244 -13.98 -7.69 -15.03
CA PHE A 244 -14.31 -7.30 -13.65
C PHE A 244 -13.13 -6.57 -12.98
N ARG A 245 -12.83 -5.37 -13.47
CA ARG A 245 -11.76 -4.50 -12.93
C ARG A 245 -12.00 -3.05 -13.33
N ASN A 246 -11.70 -2.11 -12.43
CA ASN A 246 -11.69 -0.69 -12.76
C ASN A 246 -10.38 -0.33 -13.47
N TYR A 247 -10.49 0.12 -14.73
CA TYR A 247 -9.33 0.50 -15.55
C TYR A 247 -9.09 2.02 -15.60
N GLY A 248 -9.51 2.73 -14.55
CA GLY A 248 -9.52 4.19 -14.50
C GLY A 248 -10.76 4.79 -15.16
N ASP A 249 -11.84 4.03 -15.24
CA ASP A 249 -13.12 4.45 -15.80
C ASP A 249 -13.80 5.47 -14.85
N THR A 250 -14.78 6.23 -15.37
CA THR A 250 -15.69 7.00 -14.51
C THR A 250 -16.62 6.04 -13.77
N ASP A 251 -17.28 6.53 -12.71
CA ASP A 251 -18.21 5.70 -11.94
C ASP A 251 -19.39 5.22 -12.80
N GLU A 252 -19.88 6.05 -13.72
CA GLU A 252 -20.93 5.65 -14.66
C GLU A 252 -20.48 4.56 -15.64
N ASP A 253 -19.30 4.74 -16.25
CA ASP A 253 -18.76 3.79 -17.22
C ASP A 253 -18.41 2.45 -16.54
N LEU A 254 -17.83 2.50 -15.35
CA LEU A 254 -17.54 1.32 -14.55
C LEU A 254 -18.83 0.56 -14.22
N LYS A 255 -19.87 1.27 -13.75
CA LYS A 255 -21.17 0.65 -13.46
C LYS A 255 -21.77 0.00 -14.71
N ALA A 256 -21.74 0.68 -15.86
CA ALA A 256 -22.27 0.13 -17.11
C ALA A 256 -21.51 -1.14 -17.53
N ASN A 257 -20.17 -1.13 -17.45
CA ASN A 257 -19.33 -2.27 -17.79
C ASN A 257 -19.60 -3.48 -16.88
N ILE A 258 -19.66 -3.27 -15.56
CA ILE A 258 -19.95 -4.34 -14.60
C ILE A 258 -21.38 -4.87 -14.79
N GLN A 259 -22.35 -4.00 -15.08
CA GLN A 259 -23.73 -4.43 -15.34
C GLN A 259 -23.83 -5.34 -16.58
N VAL A 260 -23.15 -4.99 -17.67
CA VAL A 260 -23.08 -5.83 -18.88
C VAL A 260 -22.49 -7.21 -18.56
N LEU A 261 -21.43 -7.25 -17.75
CA LEU A 261 -20.80 -8.51 -17.34
C LEU A 261 -21.71 -9.35 -16.44
N PHE A 262 -22.42 -8.71 -15.51
CA PHE A 262 -23.39 -9.38 -14.63
C PHE A 262 -24.55 -9.97 -15.43
N ASP A 263 -25.08 -9.24 -16.41
CA ASP A 263 -26.17 -9.74 -17.25
C ASP A 263 -25.74 -10.92 -18.11
N LYS A 264 -24.50 -10.94 -18.63
CA LYS A 264 -23.93 -12.15 -19.25
C LYS A 264 -23.88 -13.32 -18.27
N ALA A 265 -23.47 -13.08 -17.03
CA ALA A 265 -23.35 -14.10 -16.00
C ALA A 265 -24.69 -14.75 -15.62
N LYS A 266 -25.81 -14.01 -15.67
CA LYS A 266 -27.16 -14.54 -15.41
C LYS A 266 -27.64 -15.56 -16.44
N HIS A 267 -27.04 -15.57 -17.63
CA HIS A 267 -27.47 -16.40 -18.75
C HIS A 267 -26.61 -17.67 -18.93
N LYS A 268 -25.68 -17.95 -18.02
CA LYS A 268 -24.97 -19.23 -17.91
C LYS A 268 -25.53 -20.07 -16.78
#